data_AF-A0A7V9SIS3-F1
#
_entry.id   AF-A0A7V9SIS3-F1
#
_cell.length_a   1.000
_cell.length_b   1.000
_cell.length_c   1.000
_cell.angle_alpha   90.00
_cell.angle_beta   90.00
_cell.angle_gamma   90.00
#
_symmetry.space_group_name_H-M   'P 1'
#
loop_
_entity.id
_entity.type
_entity.pdbx_description
1 polymer ?
#
loop_
_entity_poly.entity_id
_entity_poly.type
_entity_poly.pdbx_seq_one_letter_code
_entity_poly.pdbx_strand_id
1 'polypeptide(L)'
;EAVRRLPAGTFDLVLLDPPYGADSLHAALQEGAGLVASDGLLVIEHARRDVAPATADALTKIREIVSGDSALSIFRPHGESAV
;
A
#
# COMPACT_ATOMS: atom_id res chain seq x y z
N GLU A 1 9.66 1.51 -13.33
CA GLU A 1 11.01 2.11 -13.49
C GLU A 1 11.16 3.46 -12.75
N ALA A 2 10.20 4.39 -12.86
CA ALA A 2 10.27 5.70 -12.18
C ALA A 2 10.26 5.63 -10.64
N VAL A 3 9.42 4.76 -10.06
CA VAL A 3 9.30 4.55 -8.60
C VAL A 3 10.64 4.18 -7.96
N ARG A 4 11.47 3.38 -8.64
CA ARG A 4 12.77 2.89 -8.12
C ARG A 4 13.84 3.98 -7.97
N ARG A 5 13.60 5.19 -8.50
CA ARG A 5 14.51 6.32 -8.41
C ARG A 5 14.12 7.30 -7.29
N LEU A 6 12.99 7.08 -6.65
CA LEU A 6 12.53 7.92 -5.55
C LEU A 6 13.23 7.51 -4.24
N PRO A 7 13.60 8.48 -3.39
CA PRO A 7 14.13 8.17 -2.08
C PRO A 7 13.09 7.43 -1.23
N ALA A 8 13.57 6.48 -0.42
CA ALA A 8 12.71 5.70 0.46
C ALA A 8 12.08 6.59 1.55
N GLY A 9 10.92 6.21 2.07
CA GLY A 9 10.27 6.85 3.21
C GLY A 9 9.99 8.34 3.05
N THR A 10 9.80 8.81 1.81
CA THR A 10 9.74 10.24 1.49
C THR A 10 8.32 10.80 1.47
N PHE A 11 7.31 9.96 1.29
CA PHE A 11 5.94 10.41 1.05
C PHE A 11 5.03 10.13 2.25
N ASP A 12 4.35 11.16 2.73
CA ASP A 12 3.31 11.03 3.75
C ASP A 12 2.04 10.33 3.23
N LEU A 13 1.83 10.34 1.91
CA LEU A 13 0.73 9.67 1.25
C LEU A 13 1.19 9.05 -0.08
N VAL A 14 0.98 7.75 -0.23
CA VAL A 14 1.22 6.99 -1.46
C VAL A 14 -0.13 6.46 -1.95
N LEU A 15 -0.47 6.74 -3.21
CA LEU A 15 -1.69 6.27 -3.86
C LEU A 15 -1.31 5.31 -4.99
N LEU A 16 -1.88 4.11 -4.98
CA LEU A 16 -1.60 3.07 -5.96
C LEU A 16 -2.89 2.60 -6.63
N ASP A 17 -2.90 2.60 -7.96
CA ASP A 17 -3.96 2.02 -8.78
C ASP A 17 -3.31 1.09 -9.82
N PRO A 18 -2.88 -0.12 -9.40
CA PRO A 18 -2.26 -1.08 -10.30
C PRO A 18 -3.32 -1.73 -11.20
N PRO A 19 -2.90 -2.34 -12.32
CA PRO A 19 -3.77 -3.26 -13.06
C PRO A 19 -4.38 -4.33 -12.14
N TYR A 20 -5.65 -4.70 -12.36
CA TYR A 20 -6.32 -5.72 -11.53
C TYR A 20 -5.61 -7.08 -11.52
N GLY A 21 -5.76 -7.82 -10.43
CA GLY A 21 -5.15 -9.13 -10.21
C GLY A 21 -4.30 -9.18 -8.94
N ALA A 22 -4.32 -10.34 -8.28
CA ALA A 22 -3.61 -10.55 -7.02
C ALA A 22 -2.09 -10.31 -7.11
N ASP A 23 -1.45 -10.72 -8.21
CA ASP A 23 -0.01 -10.53 -8.41
C ASP A 23 0.36 -9.05 -8.55
N SER A 24 -0.43 -8.29 -9.31
CA SER A 24 -0.27 -6.84 -9.48
C SER A 24 -0.48 -6.09 -8.17
N LEU A 25 -1.48 -6.50 -7.38
CA LEU A 25 -1.74 -5.96 -6.04
C LEU A 25 -0.55 -6.19 -5.11
N HIS A 26 -0.02 -7.42 -5.05
CA HIS A 26 1.15 -7.72 -4.21
C HIS A 26 2.39 -6.96 -4.67
N ALA A 27 2.67 -6.94 -5.97
CA ALA A 27 3.82 -6.21 -6.51
C ALA A 27 3.75 -4.70 -6.20
N ALA A 28 2.57 -4.10 -6.34
CA ALA A 28 2.36 -2.69 -6.03
C ALA A 28 2.54 -2.38 -4.54
N LEU A 29 2.01 -3.24 -3.64
CA LEU A 29 2.23 -3.10 -2.19
C LEU A 29 3.72 -3.14 -1.83
N GLN A 30 4.47 -4.10 -2.39
CA GLN A 30 5.90 -4.25 -2.15
C GLN A 30 6.69 -3.02 -2.64
N GLU A 31 6.41 -2.53 -3.85
CA GLU A 31 7.09 -1.35 -4.39
C GLU A 31 6.71 -0.07 -3.62
N GLY A 32 5.46 0.05 -3.16
CA GLY A 32 4.97 1.21 -2.40
C GLY A 32 5.42 1.25 -0.95
N ALA A 33 5.65 0.09 -0.30
CA ALA A 33 6.07 0.01 1.09
C ALA A 33 7.38 0.77 1.35
N GLY A 34 8.30 0.76 0.39
CA GLY A 34 9.57 1.49 0.52
C GLY A 34 9.45 3.01 0.37
N LEU A 35 8.33 3.53 -0.16
CA LEU A 35 8.17 4.95 -0.46
C LEU A 35 7.49 5.74 0.65
N VAL A 36 6.65 5.07 1.44
CA VAL A 36 5.83 5.71 2.47
C VAL A 36 6.66 6.03 3.71
N ALA A 37 6.56 7.26 4.21
CA ALA A 37 7.20 7.71 5.44
C ALA A 37 6.67 6.93 6.65
N SER A 38 7.42 6.89 7.75
CA SER A 38 7.08 6.10 8.96
C SER A 38 5.67 6.38 9.52
N ASP A 39 5.23 7.64 9.44
CA ASP A 39 3.89 8.08 9.89
C ASP A 39 2.90 8.26 8.73
N GLY A 40 3.31 7.88 7.52
CA GLY A 40 2.55 8.03 6.29
C GLY A 40 1.47 6.97 6.08
N LEU A 41 0.73 7.14 4.99
CA LEU A 41 -0.32 6.24 4.56
C LEU A 41 -0.05 5.73 3.14
N LEU A 42 -0.37 4.46 2.91
CA LEU A 42 -0.47 3.88 1.58
C LEU A 42 -1.92 3.49 1.33
N VAL A 43 -2.49 3.98 0.23
CA VAL A 43 -3.82 3.60 -0.24
C VAL A 43 -3.66 2.88 -1.56
N ILE A 44 -4.26 1.70 -1.67
CA ILE A 44 -4.28 0.93 -2.91
C ILE A 44 -5.72 0.64 -3.34
N GLU A 45 -6.01 0.95 -4.59
CA GLU A 45 -7.23 0.50 -5.27
C GLU A 45 -7.03 -0.90 -5.84
N HIS A 46 -8.05 -1.74 -5.70
CA HIS A 46 -8.08 -3.09 -6.26
C HIS A 46 -9.51 -3.56 -6.49
N ALA A 47 -9.69 -4.64 -7.25
CA ALA A 47 -11.00 -5.26 -7.37
C ALA A 47 -11.38 -5.86 -6.02
N ARG A 48 -12.65 -5.74 -5.63
CA ARG A 48 -13.18 -6.28 -4.37
C ARG A 48 -12.86 -7.78 -4.18
N ARG A 49 -12.77 -8.54 -5.27
CA ARG A 49 -12.46 -9.98 -5.26
C ARG A 49 -10.98 -10.29 -5.00
N ASP A 50 -10.09 -9.34 -5.27
CA ASP A 50 -8.66 -9.48 -5.03
C ASP A 50 -8.37 -9.04 -3.59
N VAL A 51 -8.43 -9.97 -2.64
CA VAL A 51 -8.35 -9.63 -1.22
C VAL A 51 -6.94 -9.15 -0.88
N ALA A 52 -6.81 -7.87 -0.52
CA ALA A 52 -5.57 -7.33 0.00
C ALA A 52 -5.23 -7.97 1.36
N PRO A 53 -3.97 -8.41 1.58
CA PRO A 53 -3.59 -9.08 2.82
C PRO A 53 -3.70 -8.13 4.02
N ALA A 54 -3.84 -8.70 5.22
CA ALA A 54 -3.85 -7.92 6.46
C ALA A 54 -2.49 -7.25 6.73
N THR A 55 -1.40 -7.88 6.29
CA THR A 55 -0.03 -7.37 6.38
C THR A 55 0.71 -7.59 5.06
N ALA A 56 1.61 -6.65 4.73
CA ALA A 56 2.50 -6.75 3.57
C ALA A 56 3.82 -6.05 3.91
N ASP A 57 4.92 -6.80 4.02
CA ASP A 57 6.22 -6.31 4.52
C ASP A 57 6.10 -5.53 5.84
N ALA A 58 6.50 -4.27 5.81
CA ALA A 58 6.44 -3.33 6.91
C ALA A 58 5.05 -2.66 7.03
N LEU A 59 4.03 -3.08 6.30
CA LEU A 59 2.70 -2.47 6.28
C LEU A 59 1.67 -3.33 7.00
N THR A 60 0.80 -2.68 7.76
CA THR A 60 -0.43 -3.25 8.31
C THR A 60 -1.65 -2.55 7.70
N LYS A 61 -2.60 -3.35 7.20
CA LYS A 61 -3.90 -2.83 6.72
C LYS A 61 -4.71 -2.36 7.92
N ILE A 62 -5.06 -1.08 7.93
CA ILE A 62 -5.82 -0.46 9.02
C ILE A 62 -7.29 -0.20 8.66
N ARG A 63 -7.61 -0.17 7.37
CA ARG A 63 -8.97 0.07 6.88
C ARG A 63 -9.14 -0.49 5.48
N GLU A 64 -10.37 -0.91 5.17
CA GLU A 64 -10.82 -1.23 3.83
C GLU A 64 -12.14 -0.50 3.57
N ILE A 65 -12.30 0.04 2.37
CA ILE A 65 -13.50 0.76 1.93
C ILE A 65 -13.94 0.12 0.61
N VAL A 66 -15.16 -0.39 0.54
CA VAL A 66 -15.69 -1.06 -0.66
C VAL A 66 -16.72 -0.15 -1.34
N SER A 67 -16.63 -0.03 -2.67
CA SER A 67 -17.58 0.71 -3.50
C SER A 67 -17.82 -0.05 -4.80
N GLY A 68 -19.00 -0.65 -4.93
CA GLY A 68 -19.32 -1.51 -6.08
C GLY A 68 -18.36 -2.69 -6.19
N ASP A 69 -17.67 -2.78 -7.34
CA ASP A 69 -16.68 -3.82 -7.65
C ASP A 69 -15.24 -3.45 -7.26
N SER A 70 -15.01 -2.22 -6.77
CA SER A 70 -13.71 -1.74 -6.29
C SER A 70 -13.62 -1.75 -4.77
N ALA A 71 -12.40 -1.85 -4.27
CA ALA A 71 -12.04 -1.65 -2.87
C ALA A 71 -10.79 -0.78 -2.76
N LEU A 72 -10.77 0.07 -1.75
CA LEU A 72 -9.59 0.82 -1.30
C LEU A 72 -9.10 0.19 0.01
N SER A 73 -7.87 -0.33 -0.01
CA SER A 73 -7.20 -0.78 1.20
C SER A 73 -6.20 0.28 1.67
N ILE A 74 -6.29 0.65 2.94
CA ILE A 74 -5.44 1.66 3.58
C ILE A 74 -4.49 0.97 4.54
N PHE A 75 -3.20 1.25 4.36
CA PHE A 75 -2.10 0.70 5.12
C PHE A 75 -1.32 1.78 5.86
N ARG A 76 -0.75 1.38 7.00
CA ARG A 76 0.30 2.14 7.71
C ARG A 76 1.57 1.32 7.81
N PRO A 77 2.75 1.95 7.75
CA PRO A 77 3.98 1.31 8.18
C PRO A 77 3.90 0.88 9.65
N HIS A 78 4.60 -0.19 9.99
CA HIS A 78 4.97 -0.47 11.36
C HIS A 78 5.83 0.71 11.81
N GLY A 79 5.34 1.49 12.77
CA GLY A 79 6.15 2.56 13.34
C GLY A 79 7.45 1.95 13.86
N GLU A 80 8.59 2.55 13.54
CA GLU A 80 9.77 2.32 14.35
C GLU A 80 9.38 2.75 15.76
N SER A 81 9.22 1.80 16.68
CA SER A 81 9.25 2.13 18.10
C SER A 81 10.60 2.78 18.34
N ALA A 82 10.61 4.11 18.41
CA ALA A 82 11.73 4.87 18.93
C ALA A 82 12.03 4.29 20.33
N VAL A 83 13.14 3.57 20.42
CA VAL A 83 13.74 3.09 21.67
C VAL A 83 14.43 4.23 22.40
#